data_AF-A0A934FFG3-F1
#
_entry.id   AF-A0A934FFG3-F1
#
_cell.length_a   1.000
_cell.length_b   1.000
_cell.length_c   1.000
_cell.angle_alpha   90.00
_cell.angle_beta   90.00
_cell.angle_gamma   90.00
#
_symmetry.space_group_name_H-M   'P 1'
#
loop_
_entity.id
_entity.type
_entity.pdbx_description
1 polymer ?
#
loop_
_entity_poly.entity_id
_entity_poly.type
_entity_poly.pdbx_seq_one_letter_code
_entity_poly.pdbx_strand_id
1 'polypeptide(L)'
;MSELGKIVRVISKKISEAPHEVLLVLDATTGQNAIVQAKMFKRAIGVTGIFLAKLDGTDKGGVVLGMEDEIDIPVKFVGLGEKPDDIERFDPDVFVDALFDLQIGNSQ
;
A
#
# COMPACT_ATOMS: atom_id res chain seq x y z
N MET A 1 3.44 18.57 3.61
CA MET A 1 4.56 17.93 4.31
C MET A 1 4.81 18.50 5.70
N SER A 2 5.05 19.81 5.86
CA SER A 2 5.25 20.44 7.18
C SER A 2 4.11 20.16 8.17
N GLU A 3 2.85 20.27 7.72
CA GLU A 3 1.66 19.98 8.54
C GLU A 3 1.64 18.54 9.06
N LEU A 4 1.91 17.55 8.21
CA LEU A 4 1.91 16.14 8.60
C LEU A 4 3.06 15.84 9.59
N GLY A 5 4.25 16.42 9.36
CA GLY A 5 5.37 16.31 10.30
C GLY A 5 5.06 16.95 11.66
N LYS A 6 4.29 18.05 11.67
CA LYS A 6 3.81 18.67 12.90
C LYS A 6 2.83 17.75 13.64
N ILE A 7 1.91 17.08 12.93
CA ILE A 7 0.99 16.11 13.54
C ILE A 7 1.78 15.00 14.23
N VAL A 8 2.72 14.35 13.53
CA VAL A 8 3.61 13.32 14.10
C VAL A 8 4.30 13.86 15.37
N ARG A 9 4.94 15.03 15.30
CA ARG A 9 5.63 15.63 16.45
C ARG A 9 4.69 15.92 17.64
N VAL A 10 3.44 16.29 17.40
CA VAL A 10 2.48 16.60 18.47
C VAL A 10 2.01 15.31 19.14
N ILE A 11 1.70 14.26 18.38
CA ILE A 11 1.24 12.99 18.95
C ILE A 11 2.37 12.25 19.69
N SER A 12 3.61 12.29 19.18
CA SER A 12 4.75 11.65 19.82
C SER A 12 5.09 12.26 21.19
N LYS A 13 4.68 13.51 21.45
CA LYS A 13 4.82 14.14 22.77
C LYS A 13 3.85 13.60 23.82
N LYS A 14 2.74 13.00 23.37
CA LYS A 14 1.71 12.42 24.23
C LYS A 14 1.92 10.93 24.46
N ILE A 15 2.37 10.24 23.42
CA ILE A 15 2.65 8.80 23.42
C ILE A 15 3.97 8.63 22.66
N SER A 16 5.02 8.16 23.32
CA SER A 16 6.38 8.09 22.75
C SER A 16 6.46 7.28 21.45
N GLU A 17 5.68 6.20 21.39
CA GLU A 17 5.60 5.25 20.29
C GLU A 17 4.59 5.67 19.21
N ALA A 18 3.88 6.78 19.38
CA ALA A 18 2.92 7.26 18.39
C ALA A 18 3.61 8.08 17.27
N PRO A 19 3.13 7.98 16.02
CA PRO A 19 2.09 7.06 15.57
C PRO A 19 2.62 5.62 15.47
N HIS A 20 1.84 4.65 15.98
CA HIS A 20 2.18 3.23 15.84
C HIS A 20 2.18 2.77 14.38
N GLU A 21 1.36 3.42 13.55
CA GLU A 21 1.22 3.10 12.15
C GLU A 21 0.90 4.36 11.34
N VAL A 22 1.54 4.48 10.18
CA VAL A 22 1.28 5.49 9.17
C VAL A 22 1.04 4.77 7.86
N LEU A 23 -0.22 4.60 7.50
CA LEU A 23 -0.65 3.98 6.24
C LEU A 23 -0.76 5.04 5.15
N LEU A 24 0.00 4.87 4.08
CA LEU A 24 -0.11 5.69 2.89
C LEU A 24 -1.08 5.03 1.90
N VAL A 25 -2.17 5.71 1.59
CA VAL A 25 -3.13 5.28 0.57
C VAL A 25 -2.63 5.72 -0.80
N LEU A 26 -2.48 4.78 -1.72
CA LEU A 26 -2.05 5.02 -3.10
C LEU A 26 -3.08 4.42 -4.06
N ASP A 27 -3.29 5.10 -5.19
CA ASP A 27 -4.13 4.61 -6.27
C ASP A 27 -3.29 3.70 -7.19
N ALA A 28 -3.66 2.42 -7.31
CA ALA A 28 -2.91 1.43 -8.09
C ALA A 28 -2.74 1.82 -9.57
N THR A 29 -3.61 2.68 -10.10
CA THR A 29 -3.55 3.12 -11.50
C THR A 29 -2.42 4.12 -11.80
N THR A 30 -1.84 4.73 -10.76
CA THR A 30 -0.90 5.86 -10.89
C THR A 30 0.56 5.44 -11.14
N GLY A 31 0.87 4.15 -11.11
CA GLY A 31 2.16 3.60 -11.54
C GLY A 31 3.38 4.22 -10.85
N GLN A 32 4.37 4.63 -11.66
CA GLN A 32 5.64 5.21 -11.19
C GLN A 32 5.48 6.50 -10.37
N ASN A 33 4.39 7.25 -10.57
CA ASN A 33 4.15 8.45 -9.77
C ASN A 33 3.87 8.12 -8.30
N ALA A 34 3.23 6.99 -8.03
CA ALA A 34 2.97 6.55 -6.66
C ALA A 34 4.27 6.15 -5.92
N ILE A 35 5.25 5.60 -6.63
CA ILE A 35 6.57 5.29 -6.06
C ILE A 35 7.27 6.56 -5.57
N VAL A 36 7.31 7.61 -6.41
CA VAL A 36 7.93 8.89 -6.04
C VAL A 36 7.21 9.51 -4.86
N GLN A 37 5.87 9.50 -4.85
CA GLN A 37 5.08 10.01 -3.73
C GLN A 37 5.36 9.23 -2.45
N ALA A 38 5.36 7.90 -2.50
CA ALA A 38 5.63 7.05 -1.34
C ALA A 38 7.00 7.33 -0.72
N LYS A 39 8.04 7.48 -1.56
CA LYS A 39 9.37 7.88 -1.11
C LYS A 39 9.36 9.26 -0.43
N MET A 40 8.59 10.22 -0.94
CA MET A 40 8.45 11.54 -0.32
C MET A 40 7.75 11.47 1.04
N PHE A 41 6.64 10.72 1.14
CA PHE A 41 5.89 10.54 2.40
C PHE A 41 6.68 9.74 3.45
N LYS A 42 7.38 8.67 3.05
CA LYS A 42 8.28 7.91 3.95
C LYS A 42 9.27 8.84 4.64
N ARG A 43 9.93 9.72 3.87
CA ARG A 43 10.90 10.69 4.41
C ARG A 43 10.28 11.74 5.33
N ALA A 44 9.04 12.17 5.05
CA ALA A 44 8.44 13.27 5.81
C ALA A 44 7.76 12.84 7.11
N ILE A 45 7.13 11.66 7.12
CA ILE A 45 6.28 11.22 8.24
C ILE A 45 6.50 9.77 8.69
N GLY A 46 7.47 9.06 8.11
CA GLY A 46 7.76 7.67 8.53
C GLY A 46 6.62 6.71 8.19
N VAL A 47 6.22 6.67 6.92
CA VAL A 47 5.23 5.69 6.43
C VAL A 47 5.68 4.27 6.78
N THR A 48 4.77 3.50 7.39
CA THR A 48 5.02 2.13 7.88
C THR A 48 4.31 1.05 7.06
N GLY A 49 3.42 1.46 6.15
CA GLY A 49 2.70 0.54 5.29
C GLY A 49 1.95 1.27 4.18
N ILE A 50 1.62 0.53 3.13
CA ILE A 50 0.84 1.02 1.99
C ILE A 50 -0.53 0.37 1.99
N PHE A 51 -1.55 1.17 1.68
CA PHE A 51 -2.87 0.72 1.25
C PHE A 51 -2.98 1.00 -0.25
N LEU A 52 -3.22 -0.02 -1.06
CA LEU A 52 -3.44 0.15 -2.50
C LEU A 52 -4.93 0.14 -2.82
N ALA A 53 -5.47 1.25 -3.30
CA ALA A 53 -6.85 1.35 -3.73
C ALA A 53 -7.00 1.05 -5.23
N LYS A 54 -8.22 0.62 -5.63
CA LYS A 54 -8.64 0.41 -7.03
C LYS A 54 -7.86 -0.67 -7.77
N LEU A 55 -7.60 -1.79 -7.10
CA LEU A 55 -6.88 -2.90 -7.70
C LEU A 55 -7.76 -3.71 -8.67
N ASP A 56 -9.08 -3.66 -8.48
CA ASP A 56 -10.12 -4.28 -9.32
C ASP A 56 -10.25 -3.67 -10.72
N GLY A 57 -9.91 -2.40 -10.85
CA GLY A 57 -10.08 -1.65 -12.10
C GLY A 57 -8.83 -1.56 -12.98
N THR A 58 -7.78 -2.36 -12.74
CA THR A 58 -6.48 -2.11 -13.36
C THR A 58 -5.77 -3.32 -13.98
N ASP A 59 -5.48 -3.20 -15.28
CA ASP A 59 -4.53 -4.07 -16.01
C ASP A 59 -3.06 -3.86 -15.55
N LYS A 60 -2.84 -2.98 -14.55
CA LYS A 60 -1.52 -2.55 -14.08
C LYS A 60 -1.15 -3.13 -12.70
N GLY A 61 -1.66 -4.31 -12.36
CA GLY A 61 -1.27 -5.04 -11.15
C GLY A 61 0.26 -5.21 -11.00
N GLY A 62 1.01 -5.20 -12.10
CA GLY A 62 2.48 -5.25 -12.08
C GLY A 62 3.17 -4.07 -11.36
N VAL A 63 2.48 -2.95 -11.13
CA VAL A 63 3.02 -1.82 -10.33
C VAL A 63 3.26 -2.25 -8.89
N VAL A 64 2.42 -3.12 -8.33
CA VAL A 64 2.55 -3.61 -6.96
C VAL A 64 3.85 -4.38 -6.77
N LEU A 65 4.20 -5.23 -7.75
CA LEU A 65 5.42 -6.04 -7.73
C LEU A 65 6.69 -5.17 -7.78
N GLY A 66 6.68 -4.07 -8.53
CA GLY A 66 7.82 -3.15 -8.60
C GLY A 66 7.92 -2.19 -7.42
N MET A 67 6.81 -1.92 -6.72
CA MET A 67 6.76 -0.98 -5.61
C MET A 67 7.50 -1.48 -4.36
N GLU A 68 7.40 -2.75 -4.05
CA GLU A 68 8.01 -3.32 -2.83
C GLU A 68 9.53 -3.18 -2.87
N ASP A 69 10.15 -3.60 -3.98
CA ASP A 69 11.60 -3.53 -4.18
C ASP A 69 12.12 -2.09 -4.19
N GLU A 70 11.34 -1.15 -4.73
CA GLU A 70 11.81 0.21 -4.94
C GLU A 70 11.56 1.16 -3.74
N ILE A 71 10.53 0.92 -2.94
CA ILE A 71 10.11 1.82 -1.85
C ILE A 71 10.53 1.29 -0.47
N ASP A 72 10.75 -0.02 -0.33
CA ASP A 72 11.06 -0.68 0.95
C ASP A 72 9.98 -0.35 2.01
N ILE A 73 8.72 -0.44 1.62
CA ILE A 73 7.56 -0.29 2.51
C ILE A 73 6.57 -1.40 2.17
N PRO A 74 6.13 -2.20 3.15
CA PRO A 74 5.20 -3.29 2.88
C PRO A 74 3.83 -2.77 2.47
N VAL A 75 3.26 -3.37 1.43
CA VAL A 75 1.82 -3.26 1.16
C VAL A 75 1.09 -4.11 2.20
N LYS A 76 0.14 -3.50 2.92
CA LYS A 76 -0.60 -4.16 4.00
C LYS A 76 -2.05 -4.46 3.64
N PHE A 77 -2.64 -3.62 2.78
CA PHE A 77 -4.04 -3.71 2.40
C PHE A 77 -4.23 -3.37 0.93
N VAL A 78 -5.27 -3.97 0.35
CA VAL A 78 -5.73 -3.70 -1.01
C VAL A 78 -7.24 -3.43 -1.00
N GLY A 79 -7.68 -2.49 -1.83
CA GLY A 79 -9.09 -2.26 -2.14
C GLY A 79 -9.43 -2.90 -3.49
N LEU A 80 -10.36 -3.84 -3.46
CA LEU A 80 -10.83 -4.66 -4.58
C LEU A 80 -12.21 -4.21 -5.11
N GLY A 81 -12.66 -3.01 -4.73
CA GLY A 81 -13.96 -2.50 -5.14
C GLY A 81 -14.31 -1.17 -4.48
N GLU A 82 -15.58 -0.81 -4.58
CA GLU A 82 -16.11 0.48 -4.12
C GLU A 82 -16.75 0.41 -2.72
N LYS A 83 -17.04 -0.79 -2.20
CA LYS A 83 -17.71 -0.96 -0.91
C LYS A 83 -16.69 -1.02 0.23
N PRO A 84 -17.10 -0.64 1.45
CA PRO A 84 -16.24 -0.76 2.64
C PRO A 84 -15.75 -2.19 2.90
N ASP A 85 -16.54 -3.19 2.50
CA ASP A 85 -16.21 -4.60 2.68
C ASP A 85 -15.24 -5.12 1.61
N ASP A 86 -14.95 -4.34 0.56
CA ASP A 86 -14.04 -4.72 -0.53
C ASP A 86 -12.56 -4.43 -0.17
N ILE A 87 -12.21 -4.48 1.12
CA ILE A 87 -10.85 -4.25 1.62
C ILE A 87 -10.30 -5.57 2.15
N GLU A 88 -9.17 -5.99 1.61
CA GLU A 88 -8.48 -7.20 2.03
C GLU A 88 -7.05 -6.91 2.52
N ARG A 89 -6.52 -7.83 3.34
CA ARG A 89 -5.09 -7.82 3.65
C ARG A 89 -4.33 -8.22 2.40
N PHE A 90 -3.20 -7.56 2.16
CA PHE A 90 -2.36 -7.92 1.03
C PHE A 90 -1.64 -9.23 1.32
N ASP A 91 -1.79 -10.18 0.40
CA ASP A 91 -1.04 -11.42 0.34
C ASP A 91 -0.32 -11.48 -1.02
N PRO A 92 1.02 -11.38 -1.06
CA PRO A 92 1.78 -11.40 -2.30
C PRO A 92 1.57 -12.66 -3.14
N ASP A 93 1.42 -13.82 -2.49
CA ASP A 93 1.28 -15.11 -3.19
C ASP A 93 -0.07 -15.17 -3.90
N VAL A 94 -1.16 -14.83 -3.17
CA VAL A 94 -2.52 -14.75 -3.74
C VAL A 94 -2.58 -13.70 -4.86
N PHE A 95 -1.88 -12.59 -4.70
CA PHE A 95 -1.83 -11.53 -5.71
C PHE A 95 -1.12 -11.99 -7.00
N VAL A 96 0.01 -12.69 -6.89
CA VAL A 96 0.74 -13.24 -8.04
C VAL A 96 -0.09 -14.31 -8.75
N ASP A 97 -0.73 -15.21 -7.99
CA ASP A 97 -1.58 -16.26 -8.55
C ASP A 97 -2.74 -15.67 -9.36
N ALA A 98 -3.40 -14.63 -8.82
CA ALA A 98 -4.46 -13.90 -9.50
C ALA A 98 -3.97 -13.13 -10.74
N LEU A 99 -2.76 -12.55 -10.70
CA LEU A 99 -2.22 -11.75 -11.81
C LEU A 99 -1.89 -12.61 -13.05
N PHE A 100 -1.47 -13.85 -12.85
CA PHE A 100 -1.05 -14.75 -13.93
C PHE A 100 -2.11 -15.78 -14.31
N ASP A 101 -3.34 -15.66 -13.79
CA ASP A 101 -4.39 -16.67 -13.92
C ASP A 101 -3.85 -18.09 -13.67
N LEU A 102 -2.94 -18.20 -12.69
CA LEU A 102 -2.38 -19.49 -12.30
C LEU A 102 -3.47 -20.23 -11.52
N GLN A 103 -4.43 -20.79 -12.24
CA GLN A 103 -5.21 -21.90 -11.73
C GLN A 103 -4.21 -23.01 -11.43
N ILE A 104 -3.79 -23.13 -10.17
CA ILE A 104 -3.25 -24.38 -9.68
C ILE A 104 -4.40 -25.36 -9.85
N GLY A 105 -4.35 -26.10 -10.97
CA GLY A 105 -5.32 -27.11 -11.31
C GLY A 105 -5.37 -28.14 -10.19
N ASN A 106 -6.30 -27.96 -9.25
CA ASN A 106 -6.79 -29.03 -8.42
C ASN A 106 -7.54 -29.97 -9.36
N SER A 107 -6.74 -30.85 -9.97
CA SER A 107 -7.20 -32.08 -10.59
C SER A 107 -7.70 -32.96 -9.46
N GLN A 108 -9.01 -32.96 -9.26
CA GLN A 108 -9.75 -34.07 -8.65
C GLN A 108 -10.76 -34.55 -9.68
#